data_AF-A0A259SVJ1-F1
#
_entry.id   AF-A0A259SVJ1-F1
#
_cell.length_a   1.000
_cell.length_b   1.000
_cell.length_c   1.000
_cell.angle_alpha   90.00
_cell.angle_beta   90.00
_cell.angle_gamma   90.00
#
_symmetry.space_group_name_H-M   'P 1'
#
loop_
_entity.id
_entity.type
_entity.pdbx_description
1 polymer ?
#
loop_
_entity_poly.entity_id
_entity_poly.type
_entity_poly.pdbx_seq_one_letter_code
_entity_poly.pdbx_strand_id
1 'polypeptide(L)'
;VVALPFVDRVPAIVEAWLLGQAGGSATVDVLLGAVNPSGRLAETIPHRIEDTPAFGNFPGSNGHVRYGEGIFVGYRWYDARDMAVTYPFGHGLSYTSFAYGAVSAEVTASGDIAVTVPVTNTGSRDGREVVQVYVAPVASAVERAPRELKAFASVEIAAGAATDVVLTVRREDLAYWDIRVDRFVVEGGAYRIEAAASSRDLRGSVTVDVAGDAVLVPLTPESTLAAVFAHPVAGPMVAGAFAALQEQFGGEGDGIMSGEAMEKMMMGSFPIGRLPAFGWGLDRDGVDQLLAAANAPQA
;
A
#
# COMPACT_ATOMS: atom_id res chain seq x y z
N VAL A 1 -9.53 -17.95 15.16
CA VAL A 1 -10.07 -16.75 15.84
C VAL A 1 -10.82 -17.18 17.09
N VAL A 2 -10.49 -16.59 18.24
CA VAL A 2 -11.25 -16.76 19.47
C VAL A 2 -12.15 -15.53 19.63
N ALA A 3 -13.47 -15.72 19.69
CA ALA A 3 -14.38 -14.65 20.06
C ALA A 3 -14.28 -14.40 21.58
N LEU A 4 -14.33 -13.13 22.00
CA LEU A 4 -14.17 -12.72 23.40
C LEU A 4 -15.45 -12.07 23.95
N PRO A 5 -16.59 -12.80 24.06
CA PRO A 5 -17.87 -12.24 24.52
C PRO A 5 -17.86 -11.85 26.02
N PHE A 6 -16.73 -12.04 26.70
CA PHE A 6 -16.53 -11.71 28.11
C PHE A 6 -15.60 -10.50 28.32
N VAL A 7 -15.12 -9.86 27.25
CA VAL A 7 -14.12 -8.79 27.34
C VAL A 7 -14.55 -7.66 28.29
N ASP A 8 -15.82 -7.26 28.25
CA ASP A 8 -16.35 -6.19 29.12
C ASP A 8 -16.66 -6.63 30.57
N ARG A 9 -16.51 -7.93 30.86
CA ARG A 9 -16.83 -8.52 32.17
C ARG A 9 -15.61 -8.84 33.01
N VAL A 10 -14.41 -8.64 32.47
CA VAL A 10 -13.14 -8.94 33.16
C VAL A 10 -12.28 -7.68 33.24
N PRO A 11 -11.57 -7.46 34.36
CA PRO A 11 -10.75 -6.26 34.52
C PRO A 11 -9.43 -6.34 33.74
N ALA A 12 -8.97 -7.54 33.38
CA ALA A 12 -7.73 -7.76 32.65
C ALA A 12 -7.78 -9.09 31.87
N ILE A 13 -7.10 -9.12 30.73
CA ILE A 13 -6.87 -10.31 29.92
C ILE A 13 -5.37 -10.37 29.59
N VAL A 14 -4.75 -11.52 29.77
CA VAL A 14 -3.38 -11.80 29.32
C VAL A 14 -3.46 -12.88 28.26
N GLU A 15 -3.16 -12.51 27.01
CA GLU A 15 -3.03 -13.46 25.90
C GLU A 15 -1.61 -14.03 25.90
N ALA A 16 -1.51 -15.33 26.10
CA ALA A 16 -0.24 -16.03 26.30
C ALA A 16 0.15 -16.92 25.11
N TRP A 17 -0.76 -17.19 24.17
CA TRP A 17 -0.56 -18.15 23.10
C TRP A 17 -0.12 -19.52 23.62
N LEU A 18 0.77 -20.19 22.86
CA LEU A 18 1.37 -21.48 23.22
C LEU A 18 2.81 -21.23 23.71
N LEU A 19 2.98 -21.05 25.01
CA LEU A 19 4.25 -20.62 25.63
C LEU A 19 5.34 -21.69 25.74
N GLY A 20 5.08 -22.93 25.33
CA GLY A 20 6.02 -24.04 25.51
C GLY A 20 6.28 -24.39 26.98
N GLN A 21 7.39 -25.10 27.25
CA GLN A 21 7.64 -25.74 28.55
C GLN A 21 7.88 -24.78 29.74
N ALA A 22 8.29 -23.53 29.46
CA ALA A 22 8.51 -22.51 30.49
C ALA A 22 7.31 -21.56 30.68
N GLY A 23 6.16 -21.87 30.07
CA GLY A 23 5.01 -20.98 30.06
C GLY A 23 4.41 -20.71 31.43
N GLY A 24 4.44 -21.70 32.33
CA GLY A 24 3.94 -21.53 33.69
C GLY A 24 4.69 -20.44 34.46
N SER A 25 6.03 -20.51 34.49
CA SER A 25 6.86 -19.51 35.17
C SER A 25 6.76 -18.14 34.51
N ALA A 26 6.82 -18.07 33.18
CA ALA A 26 6.70 -16.81 32.45
C ALA A 26 5.35 -16.11 32.71
N THR A 27 4.26 -16.87 32.78
CA THR A 27 2.93 -16.33 33.10
C THR A 27 2.90 -15.74 34.51
N VAL A 28 3.48 -16.44 35.50
CA VAL A 28 3.55 -15.94 36.88
C VAL A 28 4.36 -14.65 36.96
N ASP A 29 5.51 -14.58 36.28
CA ASP A 29 6.38 -13.39 36.29
C ASP A 29 5.65 -12.16 35.72
N VAL A 30 4.88 -12.35 34.64
CA VAL A 30 4.04 -11.28 34.07
C VAL A 30 2.90 -10.92 35.02
N LEU A 31 2.14 -11.88 35.54
CA LEU A 31 0.98 -11.60 36.40
C LEU A 31 1.36 -10.89 37.70
N LEU A 32 2.53 -11.22 38.26
CA LEU A 32 3.05 -10.58 39.47
C LEU A 32 3.83 -9.29 39.19
N GLY A 33 4.03 -8.93 37.91
CA GLY A 33 4.77 -7.74 37.53
C GLY A 33 6.27 -7.80 37.82
N ALA A 34 6.81 -9.01 37.99
CA ALA A 34 8.26 -9.25 37.96
C ALA A 34 8.82 -8.97 36.55
N VAL A 35 8.01 -9.22 35.52
CA VAL A 35 8.26 -8.81 34.14
C VAL A 35 7.11 -7.93 33.64
N ASN A 36 7.45 -6.81 33.00
CA ASN A 36 6.47 -5.94 32.35
C ASN A 36 6.09 -6.53 30.96
N PRO A 37 4.81 -6.80 30.66
CA PRO A 37 4.41 -7.32 29.36
C PRO A 37 4.71 -6.30 28.26
N SER A 38 5.21 -6.82 27.14
CA SER A 38 5.62 -6.00 25.97
C SER A 38 5.28 -6.66 24.63
N GLY A 39 4.54 -7.76 24.65
CA GLY A 39 4.08 -8.42 23.43
C GLY A 39 3.09 -7.55 22.66
N ARG A 40 3.17 -7.61 21.33
CA ARG A 40 2.22 -6.96 20.41
C ARG A 40 1.53 -8.03 19.56
N LEU A 41 0.23 -7.88 19.31
CA LEU A 41 -0.52 -8.83 18.49
C LEU A 41 0.01 -8.87 17.06
N ALA A 42 0.37 -10.06 16.59
CA ALA A 42 0.71 -10.30 15.18
C ALA A 42 -0.53 -10.54 14.30
N GLU A 43 -1.72 -10.64 14.90
CA GLU A 43 -2.99 -10.89 14.24
C GLU A 43 -4.07 -9.95 14.79
N THR A 44 -5.06 -9.62 13.99
CA THR A 44 -6.24 -8.89 14.47
C THR A 44 -7.18 -9.84 15.20
N ILE A 45 -7.66 -9.48 16.38
CA ILE A 45 -8.74 -10.18 17.08
C ILE A 45 -10.06 -9.48 16.71
N PRO A 46 -10.84 -10.02 15.76
CA PRO A 46 -12.11 -9.41 15.38
C PRO A 46 -13.17 -9.54 16.49
N HIS A 47 -14.27 -8.82 16.35
CA HIS A 47 -15.45 -9.03 17.19
C HIS A 47 -16.11 -10.38 16.89
N ARG A 48 -16.21 -10.72 15.60
CA ARG A 48 -16.86 -11.93 15.11
C ARG A 48 -16.03 -12.60 14.02
N ILE A 49 -16.16 -13.92 13.87
CA ILE A 49 -15.46 -14.63 12.79
C ILE A 49 -16.01 -14.22 11.42
N GLU A 50 -17.29 -13.84 11.37
CA GLU A 50 -17.99 -13.39 10.16
C GLU A 50 -17.46 -12.07 9.59
N ASP A 51 -16.78 -11.29 10.43
CA ASP A 51 -16.15 -10.03 10.01
C ASP A 51 -14.80 -10.25 9.31
N THR A 52 -14.27 -11.49 9.35
CA THR A 52 -12.97 -11.79 8.74
C THR A 52 -13.05 -11.80 7.21
N PRO A 53 -11.99 -11.37 6.51
CA PRO A 53 -11.95 -11.30 5.04
C PRO A 53 -12.29 -12.63 4.35
N ALA A 54 -11.93 -13.75 4.98
CA ALA A 54 -12.06 -15.08 4.39
C ALA A 54 -13.39 -15.77 4.69
N PHE A 55 -14.27 -15.22 5.56
CA PHE A 55 -15.45 -15.95 6.06
C PHE A 55 -16.37 -16.49 4.95
N GLY A 56 -16.54 -15.74 3.85
CA GLY A 56 -17.36 -16.17 2.72
C GLY A 56 -16.64 -17.08 1.71
N ASN A 57 -15.31 -17.20 1.76
CA ASN A 57 -14.53 -17.98 0.80
C ASN A 57 -13.89 -19.24 1.41
N PHE A 58 -13.81 -19.36 2.73
CA PHE A 58 -13.23 -20.50 3.44
C PHE A 58 -14.33 -21.44 3.99
N PRO A 59 -14.20 -22.78 3.89
CA PRO A 59 -13.06 -23.56 3.40
C PRO A 59 -13.06 -23.81 1.89
N GLY A 60 -13.83 -23.04 1.11
CA GLY A 60 -13.96 -23.19 -0.33
C GLY A 60 -14.98 -24.24 -0.75
N SER A 61 -14.95 -24.62 -2.02
CA SER A 61 -15.84 -25.64 -2.60
C SER A 61 -15.12 -26.41 -3.71
N ASN A 62 -15.47 -27.70 -3.89
CA ASN A 62 -14.91 -28.55 -4.94
C ASN A 62 -13.36 -28.58 -5.00
N GLY A 63 -12.70 -28.54 -3.83
CA GLY A 63 -11.24 -28.53 -3.74
C GLY A 63 -10.57 -27.21 -4.12
N HIS A 64 -11.33 -26.11 -4.25
CA HIS A 64 -10.81 -24.79 -4.59
C HIS A 64 -11.25 -23.73 -3.57
N VAL A 65 -10.31 -22.87 -3.16
CA VAL A 65 -10.53 -21.73 -2.25
C VAL A 65 -10.11 -20.47 -2.99
N ARG A 66 -11.04 -19.52 -3.15
CA ARG A 66 -10.77 -18.23 -3.79
C ARG A 66 -10.33 -17.21 -2.73
N TYR A 67 -9.19 -16.58 -2.93
CA TYR A 67 -8.72 -15.47 -2.09
C TYR A 67 -9.38 -14.17 -2.55
N GLY A 68 -10.69 -14.07 -2.33
CA GLY A 68 -11.54 -13.00 -2.85
C GLY A 68 -11.31 -11.64 -2.19
N GLU A 69 -10.63 -11.62 -1.05
CA GLU A 69 -10.25 -10.42 -0.31
C GLU A 69 -9.03 -9.68 -0.93
N GLY A 70 -8.31 -10.31 -1.86
CA GLY A 70 -7.12 -9.72 -2.47
C GLY A 70 -6.05 -9.34 -1.43
N ILE A 71 -5.53 -8.11 -1.52
CA ILE A 71 -4.50 -7.60 -0.60
C ILE A 71 -5.05 -7.26 0.80
N PHE A 72 -6.37 -7.23 0.95
CA PHE A 72 -7.03 -6.84 2.19
C PHE A 72 -7.13 -8.03 3.14
N VAL A 73 -5.98 -8.47 3.65
CA VAL A 73 -5.88 -9.54 4.65
C VAL A 73 -5.53 -8.94 6.01
N GLY A 74 -6.17 -9.44 7.07
CA GLY A 74 -5.94 -8.99 8.45
C GLY A 74 -6.31 -7.52 8.64
N TYR A 75 -5.48 -6.74 9.34
CA TYR A 75 -5.76 -5.34 9.64
C TYR A 75 -6.06 -4.48 8.41
N ARG A 76 -5.47 -4.80 7.25
CA ARG A 76 -5.75 -4.10 5.98
C ARG A 76 -7.23 -4.15 5.62
N TRP A 77 -7.90 -5.29 5.86
CA TRP A 77 -9.34 -5.48 5.65
C TRP A 77 -10.19 -4.56 6.52
N TYR A 78 -9.89 -4.54 7.82
CA TYR A 78 -10.67 -3.81 8.80
C TYR A 78 -10.45 -2.30 8.68
N ASP A 79 -9.21 -1.89 8.41
CA ASP A 79 -8.87 -0.48 8.25
C ASP A 79 -9.46 0.09 6.95
N ALA A 80 -9.46 -0.67 5.85
CA ALA A 80 -10.07 -0.24 4.58
C ALA A 80 -11.60 -0.07 4.66
N ARG A 81 -12.24 -0.74 5.62
CA ARG A 81 -13.70 -0.70 5.82
C ARG A 81 -14.13 0.10 7.03
N ASP A 82 -13.18 0.70 7.76
CA ASP A 82 -13.43 1.35 9.05
C ASP A 82 -14.23 0.45 10.02
N MET A 83 -13.91 -0.84 10.04
CA MET A 83 -14.61 -1.82 10.88
C MET A 83 -13.99 -1.88 12.28
N ALA A 84 -14.82 -1.87 13.32
CA ALA A 84 -14.37 -2.12 14.68
C ALA A 84 -13.84 -3.56 14.86
N VAL A 85 -12.86 -3.71 15.74
CA VAL A 85 -12.25 -4.99 16.12
C VAL A 85 -12.03 -5.02 17.63
N THR A 86 -12.05 -6.21 18.22
CA THR A 86 -11.83 -6.35 19.67
C THR A 86 -10.43 -5.89 20.06
N TYR A 87 -9.41 -6.37 19.34
CA TYR A 87 -8.04 -5.88 19.48
C TYR A 87 -7.37 -5.76 18.11
N PRO A 88 -6.85 -4.57 17.75
CA PRO A 88 -6.23 -4.33 16.46
C PRO A 88 -4.86 -5.01 16.34
N PHE A 89 -4.36 -5.12 15.11
CA PHE A 89 -3.00 -5.58 14.86
C PHE A 89 -1.99 -4.65 15.55
N GLY A 90 -0.92 -5.24 16.09
CA GLY A 90 0.10 -4.52 16.84
C GLY A 90 -0.37 -4.04 18.22
N HIS A 91 -1.57 -4.37 18.69
CA HIS A 91 -2.03 -3.99 20.02
C HIS A 91 -1.28 -4.76 21.11
N GLY A 92 -1.05 -4.10 22.24
CA GLY A 92 -0.47 -4.66 23.45
C GLY A 92 -0.47 -3.62 24.55
N LEU A 93 -0.66 -4.03 25.79
CA LEU A 93 -0.57 -3.14 26.94
C LEU A 93 0.75 -3.37 27.69
N SER A 94 1.10 -2.42 28.53
CA SER A 94 2.27 -2.45 29.40
C SER A 94 1.89 -2.02 30.81
N TYR A 95 2.69 -2.40 31.80
CA TYR A 95 2.59 -1.88 33.17
C TYR A 95 3.23 -0.49 33.32
N THR A 96 3.78 0.07 32.24
CA THR A 96 4.21 1.47 32.17
C THR A 96 3.53 2.18 30.99
N SER A 97 3.76 3.49 30.85
CA SER A 97 3.21 4.30 29.77
C SER A 97 4.32 4.93 28.94
N PHE A 98 4.07 5.11 27.65
CA PHE A 98 5.01 5.73 26.73
C PHE A 98 4.36 6.92 26.01
N ALA A 99 5.11 8.01 25.92
CA ALA A 99 4.78 9.20 25.13
C ALA A 99 5.71 9.28 23.92
N TYR A 100 5.15 9.66 22.78
CA TYR A 100 5.88 9.84 21.54
C TYR A 100 6.03 11.35 21.29
N GLY A 101 7.22 11.76 20.88
CA GLY A 101 7.52 13.12 20.46
C GLY A 101 7.12 13.39 19.00
N ALA A 102 7.56 14.53 18.49
CA ALA A 102 7.38 14.88 17.08
C ALA A 102 8.15 13.91 16.18
N VAL A 103 7.43 13.25 15.27
CA VAL A 103 8.00 12.32 14.30
C VAL A 103 8.66 13.10 13.17
N SER A 104 9.87 12.71 12.78
CA SER A 104 10.53 13.21 11.58
C SER A 104 10.86 12.05 10.63
N ALA A 105 10.92 12.36 9.33
CA ALA A 105 11.35 11.42 8.31
C ALA A 105 12.10 12.16 7.21
N GLU A 106 13.15 11.53 6.69
CA GLU A 106 13.94 12.02 5.58
C GLU A 106 14.18 10.93 4.54
N VAL A 107 14.11 11.30 3.27
CA VAL A 107 14.48 10.39 2.16
C VAL A 107 15.99 10.47 1.98
N THR A 108 16.66 9.34 2.11
CA THR A 108 18.11 9.23 1.99
C THR A 108 18.54 9.24 0.51
N ALA A 109 19.86 9.29 0.27
CA ALA A 109 20.41 9.19 -1.08
C ALA A 109 20.10 7.84 -1.78
N SER A 110 19.85 6.76 -1.03
CA SER A 110 19.39 5.47 -1.60
C SER A 110 17.90 5.46 -1.94
N GLY A 111 17.15 6.49 -1.52
CA GLY A 111 15.70 6.57 -1.62
C GLY A 111 14.96 5.85 -0.48
N ASP A 112 15.68 5.27 0.48
CA ASP A 112 15.09 4.78 1.73
C ASP A 112 14.59 5.94 2.58
N ILE A 113 13.70 5.67 3.53
CA ILE A 113 13.17 6.67 4.44
C ILE A 113 13.71 6.38 5.84
N ALA A 114 14.53 7.29 6.37
CA ALA A 114 14.96 7.26 7.75
C ALA A 114 13.91 7.97 8.61
N VAL A 115 13.29 7.25 9.53
CA VAL A 115 12.21 7.74 10.41
C VAL A 115 12.74 7.81 11.83
N THR A 116 12.64 8.97 12.46
CA THR A 116 13.04 9.17 13.87
C THR A 116 11.81 9.43 14.72
N VAL A 117 11.68 8.65 15.79
CA VAL A 117 10.58 8.72 16.74
C VAL A 117 11.15 8.88 18.16
N PRO A 118 11.07 10.07 18.76
CA PRO A 118 11.42 10.25 20.17
C PRO A 118 10.39 9.52 21.04
N VAL A 119 10.84 8.65 21.93
CA VAL A 119 9.97 7.91 22.86
C VAL A 119 10.43 8.11 24.29
N THR A 120 9.52 8.50 25.16
CA THR A 120 9.75 8.66 26.60
C THR A 120 8.91 7.66 27.37
N ASN A 121 9.53 6.92 28.28
CA ASN A 121 8.80 6.14 29.28
C ASN A 121 8.33 7.10 30.38
N THR A 122 7.03 7.38 30.41
CA THR A 122 6.42 8.34 31.33
C THR A 122 5.88 7.71 32.61
N GLY A 123 5.96 6.38 32.73
CA GLY A 123 5.50 5.67 33.93
C GLY A 123 6.60 5.45 34.96
N SER A 124 6.27 4.64 35.97
CA SER A 124 7.13 4.37 37.13
C SER A 124 7.86 3.03 37.07
N ARG A 125 7.77 2.32 35.95
CA ARG A 125 8.40 1.01 35.74
C ARG A 125 9.21 1.03 34.46
N ASP A 126 10.32 0.31 34.48
CA ASP A 126 11.04 -0.02 33.25
C ASP A 126 10.11 -0.81 32.34
N GLY A 127 10.26 -0.59 31.04
CA GLY A 127 9.39 -1.23 30.06
C GLY A 127 10.01 -1.27 28.70
N ARG A 128 9.40 -2.08 27.85
CA ARG A 128 9.79 -2.27 26.47
C ARG A 128 8.66 -1.79 25.57
N GLU A 129 8.96 -0.84 24.71
CA GLU A 129 8.03 -0.32 23.70
C GLU A 129 8.39 -0.93 22.33
N VAL A 130 7.37 -1.14 21.50
CA VAL A 130 7.50 -1.53 20.10
C VAL A 130 6.94 -0.39 19.25
N VAL A 131 7.84 0.46 18.76
CA VAL A 131 7.49 1.52 17.82
C VAL A 131 7.20 0.89 16.47
N GLN A 132 6.02 1.16 15.92
CA GLN A 132 5.58 0.65 14.62
C GLN A 132 5.48 1.82 13.64
N VAL A 133 6.05 1.65 12.45
CA VAL A 133 5.97 2.62 11.35
C VAL A 133 5.10 2.04 10.24
N TYR A 134 3.98 2.71 10.02
CA TYR A 134 3.06 2.43 8.93
C TYR A 134 3.23 3.45 7.82
N VAL A 135 3.06 3.01 6.58
CA VAL A 135 3.22 3.86 5.39
C VAL A 135 2.04 3.69 4.45
N ALA A 136 1.60 4.80 3.86
CA ALA A 136 0.60 4.80 2.80
C ALA A 136 0.90 5.90 1.78
N PRO A 137 0.78 5.64 0.46
CA PRO A 137 0.77 6.71 -0.52
C PRO A 137 -0.46 7.61 -0.29
N VAL A 138 -0.33 8.91 -0.49
CA VAL A 138 -1.45 9.87 -0.37
C VAL A 138 -2.44 9.68 -1.53
N ALA A 139 -1.93 9.34 -2.71
CA ALA A 139 -2.69 8.94 -3.88
C ALA A 139 -1.96 7.78 -4.56
N SER A 140 -2.70 6.83 -5.12
CA SER A 140 -2.14 5.71 -5.88
C SER A 140 -3.02 5.39 -7.08
N ALA A 141 -2.39 4.99 -8.18
CA ALA A 141 -3.08 4.52 -9.39
C ALA A 141 -3.73 3.13 -9.19
N VAL A 142 -3.34 2.41 -8.15
CA VAL A 142 -3.87 1.08 -7.81
C VAL A 142 -4.53 1.10 -6.43
N GLU A 143 -5.32 0.07 -6.17
CA GLU A 143 -5.89 -0.14 -4.86
C GLU A 143 -4.79 -0.47 -3.84
N ARG A 144 -4.82 0.23 -2.70
CA ARG A 144 -3.83 0.10 -1.61
C ARG A 144 -4.56 -0.04 -0.28
N ALA A 145 -3.91 -0.70 0.68
CA ALA A 145 -4.39 -0.64 2.05
C ALA A 145 -4.24 0.80 2.58
N PRO A 146 -5.13 1.28 3.48
CA PRO A 146 -5.05 2.63 4.03
C PRO A 146 -3.73 2.95 4.74
N ARG A 147 -3.06 1.90 5.22
CA ARG A 147 -1.73 1.90 5.80
C ARG A 147 -1.13 0.50 5.80
N GLU A 148 0.18 0.42 5.70
CA GLU A 148 0.91 -0.84 5.75
C GLU A 148 2.10 -0.74 6.69
N LEU A 149 2.27 -1.71 7.59
CA LEU A 149 3.47 -1.82 8.43
C LEU A 149 4.70 -2.01 7.53
N LYS A 150 5.69 -1.12 7.64
CA LYS A 150 6.94 -1.19 6.88
C LYS A 150 8.19 -1.30 7.75
N ALA A 151 8.13 -0.84 9.00
CA ALA A 151 9.22 -1.04 9.95
C ALA A 151 8.68 -1.10 11.38
N PHE A 152 9.41 -1.77 12.27
CA PHE A 152 9.18 -1.70 13.71
C PHE A 152 10.48 -1.93 14.47
N ALA A 153 10.56 -1.40 15.68
CA ALA A 153 11.71 -1.57 16.56
C ALA A 153 11.24 -1.77 17.99
N SER A 154 11.84 -2.75 18.68
CA SER A 154 11.61 -2.98 20.10
C SER A 154 12.75 -2.39 20.91
N VAL A 155 12.41 -1.49 21.84
CA VAL A 155 13.37 -0.75 22.66
C VAL A 155 13.01 -0.84 24.13
N GLU A 156 14.01 -1.10 24.98
CA GLU A 156 13.86 -0.98 26.42
C GLU A 156 14.13 0.46 26.84
N ILE A 157 13.27 1.00 27.68
CA ILE A 157 13.35 2.37 28.16
C ILE A 157 13.10 2.33 29.67
N ALA A 158 14.11 2.73 30.44
CA ALA A 158 13.99 2.85 31.89
C ALA A 158 12.91 3.88 32.27
N ALA A 159 12.31 3.74 33.46
CA ALA A 159 11.30 4.70 33.95
C ALA A 159 11.83 6.15 33.91
N GLY A 160 11.08 7.06 33.30
CA GLY A 160 11.44 8.47 33.15
C GLY A 160 12.51 8.76 32.08
N ALA A 161 13.10 7.75 31.44
CA ALA A 161 14.08 7.94 30.39
C ALA A 161 13.42 8.20 29.01
N ALA A 162 14.19 8.80 28.11
CA ALA A 162 13.82 9.02 26.72
C ALA A 162 14.90 8.49 25.77
N THR A 163 14.50 8.06 24.58
CA THR A 163 15.40 7.61 23.52
C THR A 163 14.83 7.96 22.15
N ASP A 164 15.69 8.20 21.18
CA ASP A 164 15.30 8.36 19.79
C ASP A 164 15.34 7.01 19.09
N VAL A 165 14.18 6.54 18.64
CA VAL A 165 14.06 5.30 17.89
C VAL A 165 14.17 5.62 16.41
N VAL A 166 15.24 5.14 15.79
CA VAL A 166 15.49 5.32 14.35
C VAL A 166 15.12 4.03 13.62
N LEU A 167 14.21 4.14 12.64
CA LEU A 167 13.77 3.05 11.79
C LEU A 167 14.02 3.38 10.33
N THR A 168 14.38 2.37 9.54
CA THR A 168 14.51 2.51 8.09
C THR A 168 13.33 1.83 7.41
N VAL A 169 12.58 2.59 6.62
CA VAL A 169 11.65 2.02 5.63
C VAL A 169 12.40 1.94 4.30
N ARG A 170 12.62 0.73 3.81
CA ARG A 170 13.36 0.54 2.56
C ARG A 170 12.49 0.97 1.39
N ARG A 171 13.09 1.62 0.39
CA ARG A 171 12.37 2.07 -0.82
C ARG A 171 11.62 0.93 -1.50
N GLU A 172 12.27 -0.23 -1.60
CA GLU A 172 11.70 -1.45 -2.18
C GLU A 172 10.45 -1.95 -1.46
N ASP A 173 10.32 -1.69 -0.15
CA ASP A 173 9.15 -2.10 0.62
C ASP A 173 7.92 -1.22 0.30
N LEU A 174 8.09 -0.07 -0.38
CA LEU A 174 7.00 0.79 -0.85
C LEU A 174 6.34 0.29 -2.14
N ALA A 175 6.98 -0.66 -2.81
CA ALA A 175 6.55 -1.15 -4.10
C ALA A 175 5.22 -1.92 -4.01
N TYR A 176 4.48 -1.94 -5.12
CA TYR A 176 3.41 -2.91 -5.36
C TYR A 176 3.74 -3.75 -6.58
N TRP A 177 3.08 -4.90 -6.70
CA TRP A 177 3.16 -5.73 -7.89
C TRP A 177 2.27 -5.17 -9.00
N ASP A 178 2.86 -4.68 -10.08
CA ASP A 178 2.12 -4.21 -11.25
C ASP A 178 2.01 -5.34 -12.29
N ILE A 179 0.81 -5.91 -12.40
CA ILE A 179 0.51 -7.02 -13.32
C ILE A 179 0.68 -6.65 -14.80
N ARG A 180 0.70 -5.36 -15.15
CA ARG A 180 0.85 -4.91 -16.54
C ARG A 180 2.28 -5.04 -17.04
N VAL A 181 3.24 -5.04 -16.12
CA VAL A 181 4.68 -5.10 -16.38
C VAL A 181 5.38 -6.25 -15.65
N ASP A 182 4.62 -7.09 -14.96
CA ASP A 182 5.07 -8.30 -14.25
C ASP A 182 6.26 -8.06 -13.30
N ARG A 183 6.24 -6.93 -12.58
CA ARG A 183 7.30 -6.58 -11.63
C ARG A 183 6.80 -5.70 -10.50
N PHE A 184 7.63 -5.61 -9.45
CA PHE A 184 7.47 -4.60 -8.42
C PHE A 184 7.80 -3.20 -8.95
N VAL A 185 6.96 -2.24 -8.59
CA VAL A 185 7.04 -0.83 -8.96
C VAL A 185 6.83 0.03 -7.73
N VAL A 186 7.75 0.98 -7.50
CA VAL A 186 7.55 2.08 -6.56
C VAL A 186 6.84 3.22 -7.28
N GLU A 187 5.69 3.63 -6.78
CA GLU A 187 4.96 4.79 -7.30
C GLU A 187 5.60 6.09 -6.79
N GLY A 188 5.70 7.10 -7.64
CA GLY A 188 6.22 8.40 -7.24
C GLY A 188 5.15 9.27 -6.62
N GLY A 189 5.51 10.08 -5.62
CA GLY A 189 4.61 11.06 -5.02
C GLY A 189 4.74 11.14 -3.50
N ALA A 190 3.74 11.75 -2.88
CA ALA A 190 3.69 11.94 -1.44
C ALA A 190 3.28 10.65 -0.71
N TYR A 191 4.08 10.26 0.29
CA TYR A 191 3.81 9.14 1.19
C TYR A 191 3.64 9.64 2.61
N ARG A 192 2.54 9.24 3.25
CA ARG A 192 2.29 9.48 4.68
C ARG A 192 2.99 8.39 5.48
N ILE A 193 3.82 8.82 6.42
CA ILE A 193 4.54 7.98 7.38
C ILE A 193 3.88 8.19 8.75
N GLU A 194 3.41 7.12 9.37
CA GLU A 194 2.66 7.14 10.62
C GLU A 194 3.42 6.32 11.68
N ALA A 195 3.90 6.97 12.74
CA ALA A 195 4.46 6.29 13.90
C ALA A 195 3.34 5.94 14.89
N ALA A 196 3.35 4.72 15.40
CA ALA A 196 2.24 4.18 16.17
C ALA A 196 2.69 3.19 17.26
N ALA A 197 1.83 2.98 18.24
CA ALA A 197 1.95 1.92 19.25
C ALA A 197 1.12 0.67 18.89
N SER A 198 0.18 0.80 17.94
CA SER A 198 -0.57 -0.29 17.28
C SER A 198 -1.15 0.22 15.96
N SER A 199 -1.74 -0.62 15.11
CA SER A 199 -2.31 -0.17 13.83
C SER A 199 -3.42 0.88 13.97
N ARG A 200 -4.00 1.02 15.17
CA ARG A 200 -5.06 1.99 15.49
C ARG A 200 -4.72 2.95 16.64
N ASP A 201 -3.47 2.93 17.11
CA ASP A 201 -2.97 3.89 18.09
C ASP A 201 -1.83 4.68 17.47
N LEU A 202 -2.20 5.58 16.54
CA LEU A 202 -1.28 6.45 15.83
C LEU A 202 -0.87 7.61 16.73
N ARG A 203 0.43 7.85 16.83
CA ARG A 203 1.02 8.83 17.75
C ARG A 203 1.63 10.04 17.06
N GLY A 204 1.93 9.93 15.77
CA GLY A 204 2.39 11.04 14.96
C GLY A 204 2.48 10.66 13.49
N SER A 205 2.50 11.67 12.62
CA SER A 205 2.64 11.45 11.18
C SER A 205 3.41 12.57 10.51
N VAL A 206 4.13 12.23 9.45
CA VAL A 206 4.82 13.17 8.56
C VAL A 206 4.63 12.70 7.12
N THR A 207 4.73 13.61 6.16
CA THR A 207 4.66 13.27 4.73
C THR A 207 6.02 13.52 4.09
N VAL A 208 6.43 12.61 3.21
CA VAL A 208 7.67 12.72 2.43
C VAL A 208 7.38 12.43 0.96
N ASP A 209 8.12 13.07 0.06
CA ASP A 209 8.02 12.82 -1.38
C ASP A 209 9.02 11.73 -1.80
N VAL A 210 8.52 10.68 -2.44
CA VAL A 210 9.31 9.54 -2.92
C VAL A 210 9.39 9.56 -4.43
N ALA A 211 10.60 9.38 -4.96
CA ALA A 211 10.83 9.20 -6.40
C ALA A 211 10.38 7.80 -6.85
N GLY A 212 9.44 7.78 -7.80
CA GLY A 212 8.90 6.55 -8.37
C GLY A 212 9.81 5.93 -9.43
N ASP A 213 9.53 4.69 -9.78
CA ASP A 213 10.14 4.03 -10.93
C ASP A 213 9.50 4.55 -12.23
N ALA A 214 10.31 4.71 -13.28
CA ALA A 214 9.76 4.86 -14.62
C ALA A 214 9.11 3.53 -15.05
N VAL A 215 7.83 3.58 -15.45
CA VAL A 215 7.09 2.42 -15.93
C VAL A 215 6.55 2.71 -17.32
N LEU A 216 7.00 1.91 -18.29
CA LEU A 216 6.40 1.86 -19.61
C LEU A 216 5.56 0.59 -19.69
N VAL A 217 4.26 0.76 -19.77
CA VAL A 217 3.32 -0.35 -19.95
C VAL A 217 3.34 -0.76 -21.42
N PRO A 218 3.56 -2.05 -21.75
CA PRO A 218 3.53 -2.52 -23.11
C PRO A 218 2.22 -2.14 -23.82
N LEU A 219 2.34 -1.58 -25.02
CA LEU A 219 1.20 -1.26 -25.85
C LEU A 219 0.69 -2.53 -26.55
N THR A 220 -0.63 -2.63 -26.69
CA THR A 220 -1.34 -3.72 -27.36
C THR A 220 -2.35 -3.14 -28.35
N PRO A 221 -2.96 -3.95 -29.24
CA PRO A 221 -4.06 -3.47 -30.08
C PRO A 221 -5.25 -2.90 -29.30
N GLU A 222 -5.43 -3.30 -28.03
CA GLU A 222 -6.48 -2.79 -27.15
C GLU A 222 -6.06 -1.52 -26.37
N SER A 223 -4.79 -1.10 -26.48
CA SER A 223 -4.32 0.13 -25.84
C SER A 223 -5.02 1.34 -26.43
N THR A 224 -5.36 2.28 -25.57
CA THR A 224 -6.09 3.48 -25.98
C THR A 224 -5.16 4.48 -26.68
N LEU A 225 -5.70 5.31 -27.58
CA LEU A 225 -4.92 6.37 -28.22
C LEU A 225 -4.26 7.31 -27.21
N ALA A 226 -4.90 7.60 -26.08
CA ALA A 226 -4.28 8.41 -25.02
C ALA A 226 -3.01 7.75 -24.47
N ALA A 227 -3.01 6.43 -24.25
CA ALA A 227 -1.84 5.70 -23.80
C ALA A 227 -0.72 5.70 -24.86
N VAL A 228 -1.10 5.59 -26.15
CA VAL A 228 -0.16 5.65 -27.27
C VAL A 228 0.49 7.04 -27.37
N PHE A 229 -0.30 8.13 -27.30
CA PHE A 229 0.22 9.50 -27.33
C PHE A 229 1.12 9.84 -26.15
N ALA A 230 0.83 9.29 -24.96
CA ALA A 230 1.67 9.46 -23.78
C ALA A 230 2.98 8.65 -23.84
N HIS A 231 3.09 7.67 -24.73
CA HIS A 231 4.25 6.80 -24.83
C HIS A 231 5.43 7.53 -25.50
N PRO A 232 6.65 7.51 -24.93
CA PRO A 232 7.79 8.30 -25.42
C PRO A 232 8.22 7.95 -26.85
N VAL A 233 8.06 6.68 -27.26
CA VAL A 233 8.36 6.20 -28.62
C VAL A 233 7.14 6.28 -29.55
N ALA A 234 6.00 5.69 -29.18
CA ALA A 234 4.82 5.63 -30.05
C ALA A 234 4.12 6.98 -30.25
N GLY A 235 4.14 7.86 -29.25
CA GLY A 235 3.45 9.15 -29.28
C GLY A 235 3.92 10.04 -30.44
N PRO A 236 5.24 10.28 -30.59
CA PRO A 236 5.78 11.01 -31.74
C PRO A 236 5.44 10.36 -33.10
N MET A 237 5.45 9.03 -33.19
CA MET A 237 5.14 8.31 -34.43
C MET A 237 3.69 8.49 -34.87
N VAL A 238 2.73 8.36 -33.93
CA VAL A 238 1.30 8.55 -34.24
C VAL A 238 0.97 10.02 -34.48
N ALA A 239 1.57 10.95 -33.74
CA ALA A 239 1.39 12.38 -33.98
C ALA A 239 1.81 12.77 -35.41
N GLY A 240 2.94 12.23 -35.90
CA GLY A 240 3.37 12.42 -37.28
C GLY A 240 2.40 11.85 -38.31
N ALA A 241 1.86 10.64 -38.08
CA ALA A 241 0.89 10.01 -38.98
C ALA A 241 -0.43 10.79 -39.07
N PHE A 242 -0.95 11.30 -37.94
CA PHE A 242 -2.16 12.12 -37.91
C PHE A 242 -1.96 13.49 -38.58
N ALA A 243 -0.81 14.13 -38.38
CA ALA A 243 -0.47 15.38 -39.07
C ALA A 243 -0.43 15.20 -40.60
N ALA A 244 0.20 14.12 -41.09
CA ALA A 244 0.26 13.82 -42.52
C ALA A 244 -1.13 13.55 -43.14
N LEU A 245 -2.02 12.88 -42.40
CA LEU A 245 -3.41 12.65 -42.83
C LEU A 245 -4.19 13.97 -42.95
N GLN A 246 -4.00 14.88 -41.99
CA GLN A 246 -4.64 16.20 -42.00
C GLN A 246 -4.18 17.06 -43.18
N GLU A 247 -2.90 16.98 -43.57
CA GLU A 247 -2.39 17.65 -44.78
C GLU A 247 -2.93 17.02 -46.08
N GLN A 248 -3.13 15.70 -46.11
CA GLN A 248 -3.60 14.97 -47.30
C GLN A 248 -5.11 15.12 -47.56
N PHE A 249 -5.91 15.31 -46.49
CA PHE A 249 -7.37 15.44 -46.56
C PHE A 249 -7.88 16.86 -46.22
N GLY A 250 -6.99 17.80 -45.94
CA GLY A 250 -7.30 19.19 -45.58
C GLY A 250 -7.70 20.08 -46.77
N GLY A 251 -8.85 19.80 -47.37
CA GLY A 251 -9.65 20.79 -48.12
C GLY A 251 -10.95 21.04 -47.34
N GLU A 252 -11.33 22.32 -47.19
CA GLU A 252 -12.51 22.80 -46.44
C GLU A 252 -13.70 21.83 -46.46
N GLY A 253 -13.93 21.16 -45.33
CA GLY A 253 -15.02 20.21 -45.16
C GLY A 253 -15.42 20.16 -43.70
N ASP A 254 -16.47 20.89 -43.37
CA ASP A 254 -17.19 20.83 -42.10
C ASP A 254 -17.68 19.38 -41.90
N GLY A 255 -16.97 18.60 -41.08
CA GLY A 255 -17.08 17.13 -41.11
C GLY A 255 -16.72 16.48 -39.80
N ILE A 256 -17.75 16.30 -38.96
CA ILE A 256 -17.88 15.41 -37.80
C ILE A 256 -16.82 15.64 -36.72
N MET A 257 -17.28 16.03 -35.52
CA MET A 257 -16.51 16.26 -34.28
C MET A 257 -16.23 17.76 -34.01
N SER A 258 -17.25 18.50 -33.59
CA SER A 258 -17.09 19.84 -33.05
C SER A 258 -17.22 19.81 -31.52
N GLY A 259 -16.07 19.66 -30.86
CA GLY A 259 -15.92 19.86 -29.44
C GLY A 259 -14.59 19.35 -28.93
N GLU A 260 -13.50 20.13 -29.09
CA GLU A 260 -12.10 19.73 -28.82
C GLU A 260 -11.91 18.91 -27.53
N ALA A 261 -12.61 19.26 -26.45
CA ALA A 261 -12.49 18.57 -25.17
C ALA A 261 -13.22 17.22 -25.12
N MET A 262 -14.44 17.15 -25.68
CA MET A 262 -15.25 15.92 -25.71
C MET A 262 -14.75 14.96 -26.80
N GLU A 263 -14.22 15.47 -27.90
CA GLU A 263 -13.56 14.75 -28.97
C GLU A 263 -12.20 14.18 -28.52
N LYS A 264 -11.36 14.95 -27.83
CA LYS A 264 -10.13 14.43 -27.18
C LYS A 264 -10.44 13.35 -26.14
N MET A 265 -11.53 13.50 -25.37
CA MET A 265 -11.97 12.47 -24.42
C MET A 265 -12.48 11.20 -25.13
N MET A 266 -13.31 11.33 -26.16
CA MET A 266 -13.92 10.20 -26.88
C MET A 266 -12.91 9.45 -27.74
N MET A 267 -11.99 10.15 -28.41
CA MET A 267 -10.89 9.51 -29.14
C MET A 267 -9.79 8.98 -28.21
N GLY A 268 -9.56 9.62 -27.07
CA GLY A 268 -8.52 9.20 -26.11
C GLY A 268 -8.71 7.77 -25.60
N SER A 269 -9.95 7.29 -25.47
CA SER A 269 -10.29 5.93 -25.08
C SER A 269 -10.35 4.93 -26.25
N PHE A 270 -10.18 5.38 -27.49
CA PHE A 270 -10.32 4.54 -28.68
C PHE A 270 -9.14 3.54 -28.79
N PRO A 271 -9.39 2.24 -29.04
CA PRO A 271 -8.31 1.26 -29.19
C PRO A 271 -7.49 1.47 -30.47
N ILE A 272 -6.16 1.46 -30.36
CA ILE A 272 -5.24 1.68 -31.49
C ILE A 272 -5.43 0.63 -32.60
N GLY A 273 -5.72 -0.62 -32.24
CA GLY A 273 -5.94 -1.72 -33.18
C GLY A 273 -7.20 -1.57 -34.05
N ARG A 274 -8.10 -0.65 -33.70
CA ARG A 274 -9.30 -0.36 -34.50
C ARG A 274 -9.12 0.76 -35.52
N LEU A 275 -8.05 1.56 -35.43
CA LEU A 275 -7.79 2.65 -36.40
C LEU A 275 -7.86 2.20 -37.87
N PRO A 276 -7.30 1.04 -38.28
CA PRO A 276 -7.32 0.64 -39.68
C PRO A 276 -8.74 0.44 -40.24
N ALA A 277 -9.71 0.06 -39.39
CA ALA A 277 -11.08 -0.15 -39.81
C ALA A 277 -11.82 1.16 -40.16
N PHE A 278 -11.34 2.30 -39.65
CA PHE A 278 -11.92 3.62 -39.88
C PHE A 278 -11.11 4.44 -40.91
N GLY A 279 -10.01 3.89 -41.45
CA GLY A 279 -9.14 4.59 -42.38
C GLY A 279 -8.38 5.75 -41.74
N TRP A 280 -8.19 5.73 -40.42
CA TRP A 280 -7.56 6.81 -39.66
C TRP A 280 -6.04 6.67 -39.62
N GLY A 281 -5.38 6.96 -40.75
CA GLY A 281 -3.93 7.23 -40.84
C GLY A 281 -2.98 6.05 -40.69
N LEU A 282 -3.35 4.98 -39.99
CA LEU A 282 -2.55 3.76 -39.85
C LEU A 282 -3.32 2.56 -40.39
N ASP A 283 -2.69 1.80 -41.27
CA ASP A 283 -3.16 0.47 -41.64
C ASP A 283 -2.72 -0.58 -40.61
N ARG A 284 -3.08 -1.85 -40.83
CA ARG A 284 -2.77 -2.92 -39.87
C ARG A 284 -1.27 -3.10 -39.67
N ASP A 285 -0.51 -3.11 -40.75
CA ASP A 285 0.94 -3.27 -40.71
C ASP A 285 1.61 -2.10 -39.99
N GLY A 286 1.10 -0.87 -40.20
CA GLY A 286 1.55 0.32 -39.49
C GLY A 286 1.29 0.26 -37.99
N VAL A 287 0.12 -0.26 -37.56
CA VAL A 287 -0.17 -0.50 -36.14
C VAL A 287 0.79 -1.55 -35.56
N ASP A 288 1.01 -2.67 -36.24
CA ASP A 288 1.90 -3.73 -35.75
C ASP A 288 3.36 -3.24 -35.62
N GLN A 289 3.85 -2.45 -36.58
CA GLN A 289 5.19 -1.84 -36.51
C GLN A 289 5.31 -0.83 -35.38
N LEU A 290 4.30 0.01 -35.17
CA LEU A 290 4.24 0.95 -34.05
C LEU A 290 4.34 0.22 -32.71
N LEU A 291 3.53 -0.83 -32.52
CA LEU A 291 3.52 -1.62 -31.29
C LEU A 291 4.86 -2.34 -31.07
N ALA A 292 5.45 -2.91 -32.11
CA ALA A 292 6.77 -3.54 -32.03
C ALA A 292 7.88 -2.54 -31.65
N ALA A 293 7.87 -1.34 -32.24
CA ALA A 293 8.83 -0.30 -31.93
C ALA A 293 8.66 0.24 -30.49
N ALA A 294 7.42 0.42 -30.06
CA ALA A 294 7.11 0.91 -28.71
C ALA A 294 7.53 -0.06 -27.61
N ASN A 295 7.36 -1.37 -27.85
CA ASN A 295 7.63 -2.43 -26.88
C ASN A 295 9.06 -2.99 -26.95
N ALA A 296 9.89 -2.48 -27.85
CA ALA A 296 11.28 -2.91 -27.94
C ALA A 296 12.06 -2.55 -26.65
N PRO A 297 13.02 -3.38 -26.20
CA PRO A 297 13.86 -3.05 -25.05
C PRO A 297 14.56 -1.71 -25.27
N GLN A 298 14.32 -0.75 -24.40
CA GLN A 298 15.01 0.54 -24.45
C GLN A 298 16.39 0.37 -23.84
N ALA A 299 17.42 0.81 -24.58
CA ALA A 299 18.83 0.72 -24.19
C ALA A 299 19.20 1.73 -23.09
#